data_AF-A0A399QE95-F1
#
_entry.id   AF-A0A399QE95-F1
#
_cell.length_a   1.000
_cell.length_b   1.000
_cell.length_c   1.000
_cell.angle_alpha   90.00
_cell.angle_beta   90.00
_cell.angle_gamma   90.00
#
_symmetry.space_group_name_H-M   'P 1'
#
loop_
_entity.id
_entity.type
_entity.pdbx_description
1 polymer ?
#
loop_
_entity_poly.entity_id
_entity_poly.type
_entity_poly.pdbx_seq_one_letter_code
_entity_poly.pdbx_strand_id
1 'polypeptide(L)'
;MTSRRARILSRLPLAFAVLVVVLVGGTVAATPSLERAGLLDVPPSPQHYADMAVDLMVDGLQADPARVAEVRAQVDAQAARARTYAGTYPALSGAAKELGGEHSTFLGPVDAAALFGDEAPASDAAAPRPTVSTADGITTIVVPGLLGGDEASRQRYVDAGAQGLVDAAPATTRGWVVDLRGNHGGDM
;
A
#
# COMPACT_ATOMS: atom_id res chain seq x y z
N MET A 1 -13.91 -24.39 -68.04
CA MET A 1 -13.10 -24.50 -66.79
C MET A 1 -13.10 -23.18 -65.99
N THR A 2 -14.27 -22.56 -65.72
CA THR A 2 -14.34 -21.20 -65.13
C THR A 2 -15.15 -21.09 -63.84
N SER A 3 -15.81 -22.15 -63.36
CA SER A 3 -16.69 -22.09 -62.17
C SER A 3 -15.99 -22.36 -60.82
N ARG A 4 -14.72 -22.79 -60.82
CA ARG A 4 -13.95 -23.08 -59.59
C ARG A 4 -13.24 -21.84 -59.00
N ARG A 5 -12.84 -20.88 -59.84
CA ARG A 5 -12.13 -19.65 -59.40
C ARG A 5 -13.04 -18.66 -58.67
N ALA A 6 -14.28 -18.50 -59.11
CA ALA A 6 -15.24 -17.55 -58.50
C ALA A 6 -15.62 -17.90 -57.05
N ARG A 7 -15.76 -19.19 -56.72
CA ARG A 7 -16.07 -19.65 -55.34
C ARG A 7 -14.91 -19.44 -54.36
N ILE A 8 -13.68 -19.48 -54.84
CA ILE A 8 -12.48 -19.31 -53.99
C ILE A 8 -12.33 -17.83 -53.59
N LEU A 9 -12.51 -16.90 -54.53
CA LEU A 9 -12.45 -15.45 -54.28
C LEU A 9 -13.53 -14.95 -53.31
N SER A 10 -14.74 -15.53 -53.32
CA SER A 10 -15.82 -15.17 -52.38
C SER A 10 -15.59 -15.66 -50.94
N ARG A 11 -14.70 -16.63 -50.73
CA ARG A 11 -14.43 -17.25 -49.42
C ARG A 11 -13.21 -16.67 -48.72
N LEU A 12 -12.34 -15.96 -49.44
CA LEU A 12 -11.18 -15.27 -48.87
C LEU A 12 -11.56 -14.23 -47.79
N PRO A 13 -12.53 -13.31 -48.00
CA PRO A 13 -12.85 -12.31 -46.97
C PRO A 13 -13.50 -12.94 -45.74
N LEU A 14 -14.30 -13.99 -45.92
CA LEU A 14 -14.90 -14.75 -44.81
C LEU A 14 -13.85 -15.54 -44.03
N ALA A 15 -12.92 -16.20 -44.72
CA ALA A 15 -11.81 -16.92 -44.09
C ALA A 15 -10.87 -15.95 -43.34
N PHE A 16 -10.62 -14.76 -43.89
CA PHE A 16 -9.85 -13.71 -43.23
C PHE A 16 -10.57 -13.17 -41.99
N ALA A 17 -11.87 -12.88 -42.07
CA ALA A 17 -12.66 -12.43 -40.92
C ALA A 17 -12.69 -13.48 -39.80
N VAL A 18 -12.88 -14.77 -40.14
CA VAL A 18 -12.81 -15.87 -39.17
C VAL A 18 -11.42 -15.98 -38.56
N LEU A 19 -10.35 -15.88 -39.36
CA LEU A 19 -8.98 -15.91 -38.86
C LEU A 19 -8.71 -14.76 -37.87
N VAL A 20 -9.16 -13.54 -38.18
CA VAL A 20 -9.00 -12.37 -37.30
C VAL A 20 -9.79 -12.57 -36.01
N VAL A 21 -11.03 -13.05 -36.07
CA VAL A 21 -11.84 -13.33 -34.86
C VAL A 21 -11.21 -14.44 -34.01
N VAL A 22 -10.65 -15.49 -34.63
CA VAL A 22 -9.95 -16.56 -33.91
C VAL A 22 -8.64 -16.06 -33.30
N LEU A 23 -7.89 -15.22 -34.00
CA LEU A 23 -6.65 -14.63 -33.47
C LEU A 23 -6.94 -13.67 -32.31
N VAL A 24 -7.91 -12.77 -32.46
CA VAL A 24 -8.30 -11.82 -31.41
C VAL A 24 -8.97 -12.53 -30.23
N GLY A 25 -9.86 -13.50 -30.50
CA GLY A 25 -10.49 -14.32 -29.46
C GLY A 25 -9.47 -15.20 -28.73
N GLY A 26 -8.49 -15.74 -29.46
CA GLY A 26 -7.39 -16.52 -28.90
C GLY A 26 -6.46 -15.69 -28.02
N THR A 27 -6.14 -14.45 -28.40
CA THR A 27 -5.31 -13.56 -27.57
C THR A 27 -6.04 -13.08 -26.32
N VAL A 28 -7.34 -12.80 -26.40
CA VAL A 28 -8.20 -12.42 -25.25
C VAL A 28 -8.46 -13.61 -24.31
N ALA A 29 -8.60 -14.83 -24.84
CA ALA A 29 -8.77 -16.01 -24.00
C ALA A 29 -7.46 -16.46 -23.32
N ALA A 30 -6.31 -16.21 -23.96
CA ALA A 30 -5.00 -16.62 -23.45
C ALA A 30 -4.38 -15.62 -22.46
N THR A 31 -4.80 -14.36 -22.44
CA THR A 31 -4.26 -13.29 -21.58
C THR A 31 -4.20 -13.66 -20.09
N PRO A 32 -5.28 -14.15 -19.43
CA PRO A 32 -5.21 -14.54 -18.02
C PRO A 32 -4.28 -15.73 -17.76
N SER A 33 -4.04 -16.59 -18.76
CA SER A 33 -3.07 -17.69 -18.65
C SER A 33 -1.63 -17.22 -18.82
N LEU A 34 -1.39 -16.23 -19.68
CA LEU A 34 -0.08 -15.63 -19.94
C LEU A 34 0.38 -14.70 -18.80
N GLU A 35 -0.56 -13.96 -18.19
CA GLU A 35 -0.35 -13.20 -16.95
C GLU A 35 0.01 -14.13 -15.79
N ARG A 36 -0.73 -15.24 -15.62
CA ARG A 36 -0.43 -16.25 -14.59
C ARG A 36 0.93 -16.94 -14.81
N ALA A 37 1.36 -17.07 -16.06
CA ALA A 37 2.65 -17.64 -16.42
C ALA A 37 3.83 -16.63 -16.32
N GLY A 38 3.57 -15.36 -15.97
CA GLY A 38 4.58 -14.31 -15.85
C GLY A 38 5.22 -13.89 -17.18
N LEU A 39 4.58 -14.20 -18.31
CA LEU A 39 5.09 -13.89 -19.66
C LEU A 39 4.61 -12.52 -20.15
N LEU A 40 3.63 -11.94 -19.48
CA LEU A 40 3.09 -10.61 -19.71
C LEU A 40 3.11 -9.85 -18.40
N ASP A 41 4.04 -8.91 -18.28
CA ASP A 41 4.07 -7.96 -17.16
C ASP A 41 3.16 -6.77 -17.52
N VAL A 42 1.86 -7.06 -17.65
CA VAL A 42 0.85 -6.04 -17.96
C VAL A 42 0.37 -5.47 -16.64
N PRO A 43 0.64 -4.18 -16.34
CA PRO A 43 0.15 -3.56 -15.13
C PRO A 43 -1.39 -3.59 -15.13
N PRO A 44 -2.04 -3.83 -13.97
CA PRO A 44 -3.49 -3.86 -13.89
C PRO A 44 -4.09 -2.55 -14.39
N SER A 45 -5.33 -2.62 -14.91
CA SER A 45 -6.07 -1.39 -15.19
C SER A 45 -6.30 -0.58 -13.90
N PRO A 46 -6.51 0.75 -13.96
CA PRO A 46 -6.87 1.52 -12.77
C PRO A 46 -8.09 0.98 -12.03
N GLN A 47 -9.10 0.48 -12.74
CA GLN A 47 -10.25 -0.17 -12.13
C GLN A 47 -9.82 -1.42 -11.35
N HIS A 48 -9.04 -2.31 -11.98
CA HIS A 48 -8.59 -3.53 -11.31
C HIS A 48 -7.67 -3.25 -10.11
N TYR A 49 -6.84 -2.20 -10.19
CA TYR A 49 -6.06 -1.71 -9.05
C TYR A 49 -6.96 -1.27 -7.89
N ALA A 50 -8.06 -0.55 -8.18
CA ALA A 50 -9.00 -0.12 -7.16
C ALA A 50 -9.73 -1.32 -6.51
N ASP A 51 -10.17 -2.29 -7.32
CA ASP A 51 -10.83 -3.51 -6.84
C ASP A 51 -9.91 -4.27 -5.87
N MET A 52 -8.65 -4.49 -6.26
CA MET A 52 -7.63 -5.14 -5.44
C MET A 52 -7.38 -4.38 -4.13
N ALA A 53 -7.35 -3.06 -4.17
CA ALA A 53 -7.15 -2.25 -2.97
C ALA A 53 -8.34 -2.39 -2.01
N VAL A 54 -9.58 -2.42 -2.51
CA VAL A 54 -10.77 -2.65 -1.68
C VAL A 54 -10.80 -4.07 -1.11
N ASP A 55 -10.29 -5.08 -1.84
CA ASP A 55 -10.15 -6.44 -1.32
C ASP A 55 -9.26 -6.50 -0.07
N LEU A 56 -8.26 -5.63 0.04
CA LEU A 56 -7.40 -5.52 1.23
C LEU A 56 -8.08 -4.78 2.40
N MET A 57 -9.18 -4.08 2.15
CA MET A 57 -9.89 -3.28 3.16
C MET A 57 -11.06 -4.03 3.80
N VAL A 58 -11.43 -5.23 3.31
CA VAL A 58 -12.61 -5.97 3.79
C VAL A 58 -12.46 -6.52 5.21
N ASP A 59 -11.24 -6.56 5.75
CA ASP A 59 -10.97 -6.92 7.14
C ASP A 59 -11.05 -5.70 8.08
N GLY A 60 -11.47 -4.53 7.56
CA GLY A 60 -11.64 -3.32 8.33
C GLY A 60 -12.71 -3.45 9.42
N LEU A 61 -12.55 -2.69 10.50
CA LEU A 61 -13.43 -2.76 11.67
C LEU A 61 -14.92 -2.51 11.35
N GLN A 62 -15.20 -1.71 10.33
CA GLN A 62 -16.55 -1.32 9.89
C GLN A 62 -17.00 -2.11 8.65
N ALA A 63 -16.22 -3.08 8.17
CA ALA A 63 -16.41 -3.77 6.90
C ALA A 63 -17.41 -4.92 6.99
N ASP A 64 -18.65 -4.64 7.37
CA ASP A 64 -19.72 -5.64 7.23
C ASP A 64 -20.07 -5.89 5.74
N PRO A 65 -20.69 -7.04 5.39
CA PRO A 65 -20.94 -7.38 4.00
C PRO A 65 -21.80 -6.36 3.23
N ALA A 66 -22.78 -5.71 3.89
CA ALA A 66 -23.64 -4.73 3.23
C ALA A 66 -22.86 -3.43 2.97
N ARG A 67 -22.06 -3.00 3.95
CA ARG A 67 -21.17 -1.84 3.86
C ARG A 67 -20.10 -2.02 2.80
N VAL A 68 -19.48 -3.20 2.74
CA VAL A 68 -18.49 -3.53 1.71
C VAL A 68 -19.11 -3.44 0.32
N ALA A 69 -20.32 -3.97 0.12
CA ALA A 69 -21.01 -3.89 -1.17
C ALA A 69 -21.32 -2.45 -1.57
N GLU A 70 -21.75 -1.60 -0.62
CA GLU A 70 -22.00 -0.18 -0.85
C GLU A 70 -20.71 0.55 -1.25
N VAL A 71 -19.65 0.42 -0.46
CA VAL A 71 -18.36 1.08 -0.70
C VAL A 71 -17.76 0.63 -2.03
N ARG A 72 -17.85 -0.65 -2.39
CA ARG A 72 -17.39 -1.15 -3.70
C ARG A 72 -18.12 -0.44 -4.84
N ALA A 73 -19.45 -0.35 -4.79
CA ALA A 73 -20.21 0.33 -5.83
C ALA A 73 -19.83 1.82 -5.95
N GLN A 74 -19.53 2.49 -4.83
CA GLN A 74 -19.05 3.87 -4.83
C GLN A 74 -17.64 4.00 -5.44
N VAL A 75 -16.73 3.10 -5.08
CA VAL A 75 -15.37 3.06 -5.63
C VAL A 75 -15.43 2.79 -7.14
N ASP A 76 -16.22 1.83 -7.60
CA ASP A 76 -16.38 1.49 -9.01
C ASP A 76 -16.87 2.69 -9.83
N ALA A 77 -17.88 3.39 -9.34
CA ALA A 77 -18.43 4.56 -10.01
C ALA A 77 -17.39 5.68 -10.17
N GLN A 78 -16.50 5.85 -9.18
CA GLN A 78 -15.44 6.86 -9.20
C GLN A 78 -14.24 6.41 -10.04
N ALA A 79 -13.81 5.16 -9.91
CA ALA A 79 -12.65 4.57 -10.58
C ALA A 79 -12.89 4.32 -12.07
N ALA A 80 -14.15 4.15 -12.52
CA ALA A 80 -14.49 3.93 -13.93
C ALA A 80 -13.96 5.03 -14.88
N ARG A 81 -13.69 6.23 -14.36
CA ARG A 81 -13.14 7.36 -15.13
C ARG A 81 -11.62 7.52 -14.98
N ALA A 82 -10.99 6.78 -14.08
CA ALA A 82 -9.58 6.88 -13.81
C ALA A 82 -8.75 6.35 -15.00
N ARG A 83 -7.73 7.11 -15.39
CA ARG A 83 -6.76 6.71 -16.44
C ARG A 83 -5.42 6.28 -15.85
N THR A 84 -5.23 6.50 -14.56
CA THR A 84 -4.02 6.20 -13.81
C THR A 84 -4.40 5.70 -12.42
N TYR A 85 -3.50 5.02 -11.73
CA TYR A 85 -3.73 4.62 -10.33
C TYR A 85 -3.98 5.82 -9.44
N ALA A 86 -3.25 6.92 -9.63
CA ALA A 86 -3.47 8.15 -8.88
C ALA A 86 -4.91 8.69 -9.01
N GLY A 87 -5.57 8.46 -10.15
CA GLY A 87 -6.98 8.80 -10.34
C GLY A 87 -7.95 7.99 -9.46
N THR A 88 -7.52 6.87 -8.89
CA THR A 88 -8.32 6.02 -7.99
C THR A 88 -8.17 6.39 -6.52
N TYR A 89 -7.08 7.09 -6.15
CA TYR A 89 -6.72 7.34 -4.75
C TYR A 89 -7.78 8.10 -3.94
N PRO A 90 -8.52 9.10 -4.50
CA PRO A 90 -9.60 9.74 -3.75
C PRO A 90 -10.70 8.76 -3.33
N ALA A 91 -11.09 7.84 -4.22
CA ALA A 91 -12.08 6.81 -3.92
C ALA A 91 -11.58 5.81 -2.88
N LEU A 92 -10.31 5.39 -3.01
CA LEU A 92 -9.68 4.46 -2.07
C LEU A 92 -9.44 5.08 -0.68
N SER A 93 -9.18 6.38 -0.60
CA SER A 93 -9.07 7.11 0.66
C SER A 93 -10.40 7.14 1.40
N GLY A 94 -11.51 7.39 0.69
CA GLY A 94 -12.86 7.26 1.24
C GLY A 94 -13.16 5.84 1.71
N ALA A 95 -12.89 4.84 0.87
CA ALA A 95 -13.11 3.44 1.19
C ALA A 95 -12.34 2.99 2.45
N ALA A 96 -11.07 3.40 2.60
CA ALA A 96 -10.27 3.08 3.78
C ALA A 96 -10.91 3.64 5.07
N LYS A 97 -11.44 4.87 5.03
CA LYS A 97 -12.14 5.47 6.18
C LYS A 97 -13.47 4.79 6.46
N GLU A 98 -14.26 4.49 5.44
CA GLU A 98 -15.59 3.91 5.61
C GLU A 98 -15.56 2.45 6.09
N LEU A 99 -14.59 1.66 5.62
CA LEU A 99 -14.45 0.25 5.97
C LEU A 99 -13.58 0.03 7.21
N GLY A 100 -12.58 0.86 7.44
CA GLY A 100 -11.64 0.68 8.54
C GLY A 100 -11.86 1.58 9.75
N GLY A 101 -12.47 2.76 9.57
CA GLY A 101 -12.72 3.75 10.61
C GLY A 101 -11.63 4.82 10.73
N GLU A 102 -11.65 5.55 11.86
CA GLU A 102 -10.83 6.77 12.08
C GLU A 102 -9.31 6.55 11.92
N HIS A 103 -8.81 5.37 12.31
CA HIS A 103 -7.39 5.03 12.23
C HIS A 103 -6.97 4.41 10.90
N SER A 104 -7.90 4.22 9.97
CA SER A 104 -7.59 3.69 8.64
C SER A 104 -7.36 4.82 7.66
N THR A 105 -6.36 4.66 6.80
CA THR A 105 -6.03 5.63 5.76
C THR A 105 -5.44 4.91 4.56
N PHE A 106 -5.70 5.44 3.38
CA PHE A 106 -5.01 5.04 2.16
C PHE A 106 -3.87 6.03 1.90
N LEU A 107 -2.68 5.53 1.59
CA LEU A 107 -1.53 6.34 1.20
C LEU A 107 -1.11 6.01 -0.22
N GLY A 108 -0.93 7.04 -1.04
CA GLY A 108 -0.29 6.88 -2.33
C GLY A 108 1.19 6.50 -2.16
N PRO A 109 1.86 6.01 -3.22
CA PRO A 109 3.24 5.52 -3.14
C PRO A 109 4.23 6.59 -2.66
N VAL A 110 4.01 7.86 -3.02
CA VAL A 110 4.87 8.98 -2.59
C VAL A 110 4.73 9.22 -1.08
N ASP A 111 3.50 9.29 -0.57
CA ASP A 111 3.26 9.53 0.86
C ASP A 111 3.69 8.34 1.70
N ALA A 112 3.45 7.12 1.22
CA ALA A 112 3.89 5.89 1.86
C ALA A 112 5.42 5.82 1.95
N ALA A 113 6.14 6.16 0.87
CA ALA A 113 7.60 6.20 0.88
C ALA A 113 8.13 7.30 1.81
N ALA A 114 7.50 8.47 1.85
CA ALA A 114 7.91 9.57 2.70
C ALA A 114 7.73 9.29 4.20
N LEU A 115 6.69 8.52 4.57
CA LEU A 115 6.38 8.20 5.97
C LEU A 115 6.99 6.88 6.45
N PHE A 116 7.02 5.86 5.60
CA PHE A 116 7.36 4.48 5.97
C PHE A 116 8.51 3.90 5.14
N GLY A 117 9.15 4.70 4.29
CA GLY A 117 10.29 4.23 3.49
C GLY A 117 11.49 3.84 4.34
N ASP A 118 12.35 3.01 3.76
CA ASP A 118 13.57 2.50 4.39
C ASP A 118 14.79 3.42 4.20
N GLU A 119 14.58 4.68 3.80
CA GLU A 119 15.69 5.61 3.58
C GLU A 119 16.34 6.02 4.91
N ALA A 120 17.65 6.20 4.91
CA ALA A 120 18.36 6.75 6.05
C ALA A 120 17.88 8.18 6.33
N PRO A 121 17.76 8.59 7.61
CA PRO A 121 17.39 9.95 7.96
C PRO A 121 18.41 10.94 7.37
N ALA A 122 17.92 12.10 6.95
CA ALA A 122 18.75 13.12 6.29
C ALA A 122 19.94 13.60 7.15
N SER A 123 19.88 13.41 8.48
CA SER A 123 21.00 13.60 9.40
C SER A 123 20.76 12.88 10.74
N ASP A 124 21.81 12.71 11.53
CA ASP A 124 21.71 12.18 12.90
C ASP A 124 20.81 13.03 13.82
N ALA A 125 20.75 14.34 13.60
CA ALA A 125 19.90 15.25 14.36
C ALA A 125 18.42 15.11 13.99
N ALA A 126 18.14 14.67 12.77
CA ALA A 126 16.77 14.42 12.29
C ALA A 126 16.26 13.03 12.69
N ALA A 127 17.13 12.12 13.13
CA ALA A 127 16.75 10.79 13.57
C ALA A 127 16.10 10.84 14.96
N PRO A 128 14.80 10.50 15.10
CA PRO A 128 14.15 10.45 16.40
C PRO A 128 14.84 9.38 17.26
N ARG A 129 15.13 9.70 18.52
CA ARG A 129 15.76 8.78 19.47
C ARG A 129 15.24 9.01 20.88
N PRO A 130 15.09 7.96 21.70
CA PRO A 130 14.79 8.13 23.11
C PRO A 130 15.88 8.96 23.81
N THR A 131 15.46 9.81 24.74
CA THR A 131 16.38 10.56 25.61
C THR A 131 16.09 10.25 27.06
N VAL A 132 17.14 10.04 27.86
CA VAL A 132 17.03 9.71 29.27
C VAL A 132 17.67 10.80 30.13
N SER A 133 16.99 11.21 31.19
CA SER A 133 17.49 12.20 32.15
C SER A 133 17.06 11.85 33.57
N THR A 134 17.90 12.16 34.56
CA THR A 134 17.63 11.89 35.98
C THR A 134 17.70 13.18 36.78
N ALA A 135 16.66 13.45 37.58
CA ALA A 135 16.60 14.57 38.50
C ALA A 135 15.95 14.13 39.83
N ASP A 136 16.55 14.51 40.96
CA ASP A 136 16.05 14.21 42.32
C ASP A 136 15.80 12.71 42.59
N GLY A 137 16.51 11.84 41.87
CA GLY A 137 16.36 10.38 41.95
C GLY A 137 15.23 9.80 41.10
N ILE A 138 14.53 10.61 40.32
CA ILE A 138 13.52 10.20 39.34
C ILE A 138 14.14 10.27 37.95
N THR A 139 14.02 9.19 37.19
CA THR A 139 14.51 9.14 35.81
C THR A 139 13.35 9.21 34.83
N THR A 140 13.44 10.13 33.87
CA THR A 140 12.49 10.27 32.77
C THR A 140 13.13 9.79 31.48
N ILE A 141 12.48 8.83 30.81
CA ILE A 141 12.74 8.49 29.42
C ILE A 141 11.66 9.14 28.55
N VAL A 142 12.07 9.95 27.58
CA VAL A 142 11.19 10.47 26.54
C VAL A 142 11.33 9.56 25.33
N VAL A 143 10.22 8.97 24.87
CA VAL A 143 10.21 7.98 23.78
C VAL A 143 9.46 8.59 22.60
N PRO A 144 10.15 9.17 21.59
CA PRO A 144 9.49 9.77 20.43
C PRO A 144 8.89 8.69 19.50
N GLY A 145 7.92 9.04 18.67
CA GLY A 145 7.47 8.13 17.60
C GLY A 145 8.58 7.84 16.59
N LEU A 146 8.55 6.65 15.99
CA LEU A 146 9.49 6.20 14.96
C LEU A 146 8.70 5.69 13.76
N LEU A 147 8.87 6.29 12.59
CA LEU A 147 8.18 5.90 11.36
C LEU A 147 9.22 5.70 10.26
N GLY A 148 9.23 4.50 9.67
CA GLY A 148 10.20 4.13 8.64
C GLY A 148 11.65 4.20 9.12
N GLY A 149 12.55 4.41 8.17
CA GLY A 149 13.99 4.49 8.39
C GLY A 149 14.72 3.18 8.11
N ASP A 150 16.00 3.30 7.76
CA ASP A 150 16.87 2.14 7.58
C ASP A 150 17.07 1.35 8.88
N GLU A 151 17.46 0.08 8.73
CA GLU A 151 17.70 -0.83 9.86
C GLU A 151 18.69 -0.26 10.88
N ALA A 152 19.73 0.43 10.39
CA ALA A 152 20.74 1.04 11.26
C ALA A 152 20.14 2.16 12.14
N SER A 153 19.19 2.95 11.61
CA SER A 153 18.50 3.98 12.39
C SER A 153 17.56 3.39 13.42
N ARG A 154 16.83 2.32 13.08
CA ARG A 154 15.98 1.58 14.01
C ARG A 154 16.80 0.97 15.14
N GLN A 155 17.96 0.39 14.84
CA GLN A 155 18.87 -0.12 15.87
C GLN A 155 19.40 1.02 16.77
N ARG A 156 19.80 2.17 16.20
CA ARG A 156 20.24 3.34 16.99
C ARG A 156 19.14 3.87 17.92
N TYR A 157 17.87 3.80 17.50
CA TYR A 157 16.73 4.16 18.34
C TYR A 157 16.67 3.26 19.58
N VAL A 158 16.74 1.95 19.38
CA VAL A 158 16.71 0.96 20.48
C VAL A 158 17.91 1.12 21.39
N ASP A 159 19.12 1.24 20.82
CA ASP A 159 20.37 1.37 21.57
C ASP A 159 20.37 2.62 22.45
N ALA A 160 19.92 3.77 21.93
CA ALA A 160 19.85 5.02 22.69
C ALA A 160 18.94 4.90 23.92
N GLY A 161 17.79 4.24 23.78
CA GLY A 161 16.88 3.98 24.90
C GLY A 161 17.46 2.99 25.89
N ALA A 162 17.90 1.82 25.42
CA ALA A 162 18.43 0.75 26.26
C ALA A 162 19.67 1.20 27.05
N GLN A 163 20.65 1.81 26.38
CA GLN A 163 21.86 2.31 27.02
C GLN A 163 21.54 3.42 28.01
N GLY A 164 20.69 4.38 27.63
CA GLY A 164 20.28 5.46 28.53
C GLY A 164 19.62 4.97 29.81
N LEU A 165 18.79 3.91 29.73
CA LEU A 165 18.19 3.28 30.91
C LEU A 165 19.24 2.59 31.79
N VAL A 166 20.19 1.86 31.19
CA VAL A 166 21.29 1.20 31.91
C VAL A 166 22.16 2.23 32.64
N ASP A 167 22.53 3.31 31.97
CA ASP A 167 23.39 4.36 32.52
C ASP A 167 22.71 5.14 33.65
N ALA A 168 21.39 5.35 33.55
CA ALA A 168 20.61 6.08 34.56
C ALA A 168 20.26 5.23 35.79
N ALA A 169 20.24 3.90 35.67
CA ALA A 169 19.80 2.99 36.73
C ALA A 169 20.47 3.22 38.10
N PRO A 170 21.79 3.47 38.21
CA PRO A 170 22.43 3.75 39.51
C PRO A 170 21.97 5.07 40.16
N ALA A 171 21.57 6.06 39.36
CA ALA A 171 21.10 7.37 39.85
C ALA A 171 19.58 7.38 40.13
N THR A 172 18.83 6.43 39.58
CA THR A 172 17.40 6.26 39.82
C THR A 172 17.12 5.67 41.20
N THR A 173 16.76 6.50 42.17
CA THR A 173 16.52 6.09 43.56
C THR A 173 15.06 6.19 44.01
N ARG A 174 14.21 6.87 43.23
CA ARG A 174 12.81 7.14 43.58
C ARG A 174 11.79 6.58 42.59
N GLY A 175 12.13 6.47 41.30
CA GLY A 175 11.22 5.90 40.31
C GLY A 175 11.52 6.31 38.88
N TRP A 176 10.68 5.82 37.97
CA TRP A 176 10.78 6.01 36.53
C TRP A 176 9.53 6.71 35.99
N VAL A 177 9.74 7.58 35.01
CA VAL A 177 8.69 8.21 34.22
C VAL A 177 8.93 7.85 32.76
N VAL A 178 7.90 7.33 32.10
CA VAL A 178 7.90 7.11 30.65
C VAL A 178 7.06 8.22 30.03
N ASP A 179 7.70 9.11 29.30
CA ASP A 179 7.05 10.23 28.62
C ASP A 179 6.76 9.89 27.16
N LEU A 180 5.46 9.71 26.88
CA LEU A 180 4.90 9.42 25.56
C LEU A 180 4.12 10.60 24.97
N ARG A 181 4.16 11.80 25.57
CA ARG A 181 3.27 12.92 25.19
C ARG A 181 3.45 13.39 23.74
N GLY A 182 4.64 13.22 23.17
CA GLY A 182 4.94 13.49 21.76
C GLY A 182 4.98 12.25 20.87
N ASN A 183 4.58 11.09 21.39
CA ASN A 183 4.57 9.83 20.64
C ASN A 183 3.17 9.57 20.09
N HIS A 184 3.07 9.47 18.76
CA HIS A 184 1.80 9.21 18.06
C HIS A 184 1.75 7.81 17.43
N GLY A 185 2.65 6.91 17.85
CA GLY A 185 2.82 5.57 17.31
C GLY A 185 3.96 5.48 16.29
N GLY A 186 3.92 4.43 15.48
CA GLY A 186 4.94 4.13 14.49
C GLY A 186 5.29 2.64 14.45
N ASP A 187 6.54 2.35 14.11
CA ASP A 187 7.13 1.01 14.15
C ASP A 187 7.22 0.50 15.60
N MET A 188 6.88 -0.77 15.81
CA MET A 188 6.73 -1.44 17.11
C MET A 188 7.78 -2.53 17.30
#